data_AF-A0A511W586-F1
#
_entry.id   AF-A0A511W586-F1
#
_cell.length_a   1.000
_cell.length_b   1.000
_cell.length_c   1.000
_cell.angle_alpha   90.00
_cell.angle_beta   90.00
_cell.angle_gamma   90.00
#
_symmetry.space_group_name_H-M   'P 1'
#
loop_
_entity.id
_entity.type
_entity.pdbx_description
1 polymer ?
#
loop_
_entity_poly.entity_id
_entity_poly.type
_entity_poly.pdbx_seq_one_letter_code
_entity_poly.pdbx_strand_id
1 'polypeptide(L)' 'MKLSPLFLAWVYLIMGALFVYIGIQYADETVWNFATIIFALIATIDFVVAFRLFGVHSAMKNKKDQ' A
#
# COMPACT_ATOMS: atom_id res chain seq x y z
N MET A 1 -10.23 20.98 -1.92
CA MET A 1 -9.19 20.52 -0.98
C MET A 1 -8.19 19.67 -1.77
N LYS A 2 -6.92 20.09 -1.91
CA LYS A 2 -5.91 19.25 -2.57
C LYS A 2 -5.55 18.14 -1.60
N LEU A 3 -5.97 16.89 -1.86
CA LEU A 3 -5.51 15.76 -1.05
C LEU A 3 -3.98 15.75 -1.09
N SER A 4 -3.34 15.83 0.08
CA SER A 4 -1.88 15.77 0.15
C SER A 4 -1.41 14.41 -0.38
N PRO A 5 -0.51 14.35 -1.37
CA PRO A 5 0.05 13.10 -1.88
C PRO A 5 0.61 12.20 -0.77
N LEU A 6 1.07 12.80 0.33
CA LEU A 6 1.60 12.10 1.49
C LEU A 6 0.50 11.49 2.36
N PHE A 7 -0.64 12.16 2.52
CA PHE A 7 -1.81 11.58 3.20
C PHE A 7 -2.32 10.35 2.41
N LEU A 8 -2.37 10.46 1.09
CA LEU A 8 -2.78 9.36 0.23
C LEU A 8 -1.81 8.17 0.32
N ALA A 9 -0.50 8.41 0.39
CA ALA A 9 0.50 7.36 0.60
C ALA A 9 0.26 6.56 1.90
N TRP A 10 -0.06 7.25 2.99
CA TRP A 10 -0.39 6.62 4.26
C TRP A 10 -1.68 5.79 4.20
N VAL A 11 -2.71 6.29 3.50
CA VAL A 11 -3.96 5.55 3.31
C VAL A 11 -3.69 4.23 2.57
N TYR A 12 -2.95 4.26 1.46
CA TYR A 12 -2.60 3.05 0.72
C TYR A 12 -1.75 2.07 1.54
N LEU A 13 -0.81 2.58 2.35
CA LEU A 13 0.02 1.73 3.21
C LEU A 13 -0.84 1.01 4.27
N ILE A 14 -1.74 1.73 4.93
CA ILE A 14 -2.66 1.16 5.93
C ILE A 14 -3.62 0.17 5.27
N MET A 15 -4.14 0.50 4.08
CA MET A 15 -5.03 -0.39 3.33
C MET A 15 -4.33 -1.71 2.97
N GLY A 16 -3.10 -1.64 2.45
CA GLY A 16 -2.30 -2.83 2.14
C GLY A 16 -2.03 -3.68 3.38
N ALA A 17 -1.73 -3.07 4.53
CA ALA A 17 -1.57 -3.78 5.80
C ALA A 17 -2.86 -4.48 6.26
N LEU A 18 -4.03 -3.85 6.06
CA LEU A 18 -5.33 -4.47 6.34
C LEU A 18 -5.60 -5.67 5.45
N PHE A 19 -5.28 -5.58 4.15
CA PHE A 19 -5.41 -6.73 3.24
C PHE A 19 -4.49 -7.87 3.61
N VAL A 20 -3.25 -7.59 4.04
CA VAL A 20 -2.35 -8.62 4.58
C VAL A 20 -2.95 -9.27 5.83
N TYR A 21 -3.48 -8.46 6.76
CA TYR A 21 -4.13 -8.98 7.97
C TYR A 21 -5.30 -9.91 7.64
N ILE A 22 -6.19 -9.49 6.74
CA ILE A 22 -7.33 -10.31 6.30
C ILE A 22 -6.86 -11.56 5.57
N GLY A 23 -5.83 -11.46 4.72
CA GLY A 23 -5.25 -12.60 4.01
C GLY A 23 -4.65 -13.65 4.94
N ILE A 24 -4.03 -13.23 6.06
CA ILE A 24 -3.52 -14.13 7.11
C ILE A 24 -4.68 -14.79 7.85
N GLN A 25 -5.76 -14.07 8.17
CA GLN A 25 -6.94 -14.67 8.82
C GLN A 25 -7.65 -15.69 7.92
N TYR A 26 -7.58 -15.51 6.59
CA TYR A 26 -8.10 -16.45 5.61
C TYR A 26 -7.15 -17.61 5.28
N ALA A 27 -5.89 -17.52 5.70
CA ALA A 27 -4.95 -18.61 5.55
C ALA A 27 -5.25 -19.64 6.64
N ASP A 28 -6.07 -20.64 6.33
CA ASP A 28 -6.31 -21.79 7.21
C ASP A 28 -5.03 -22.66 7.29
N GLU A 29 -4.99 -23.77 6.55
CA GLU A 29 -3.88 -24.71 6.61
C GLU A 29 -2.67 -24.25 5.79
N THR A 30 -2.91 -23.48 4.72
CA THR A 30 -1.85 -22.98 3.84
C THR A 30 -2.16 -21.59 3.30
N VAL A 31 -1.11 -20.85 2.96
CA VAL A 31 -1.20 -19.56 2.26
C VAL A 31 -1.61 -19.67 0.78
N TRP A 32 -1.73 -20.89 0.26
CA TRP A 32 -2.06 -21.16 -1.15
C TRP A 32 -3.55 -21.12 -1.45
N ASN A 33 -4.38 -20.78 -0.46
CA ASN A 33 -5.80 -20.57 -0.70
C ASN A 33 -6.00 -19.40 -1.67
N PHE A 34 -6.92 -19.56 -2.61
CA PHE A 34 -7.31 -18.55 -3.59
C PHE A 34 -7.59 -17.18 -2.95
N ALA A 35 -8.30 -17.15 -1.82
CA ALA A 35 -8.61 -15.91 -1.11
C ALA A 35 -7.34 -15.20 -0.60
N THR A 36 -6.43 -15.93 0.06
CA THR A 36 -5.16 -15.39 0.56
C THR A 36 -4.29 -14.83 -0.56
N ILE A 37 -4.23 -15.52 -1.71
CA ILE A 37 -3.48 -15.05 -2.88
C ILE A 37 -4.08 -13.75 -3.43
N ILE A 38 -5.41 -13.64 -3.54
CA ILE A 38 -6.06 -12.40 -3.98
C ILE A 38 -5.73 -11.24 -3.02
N PHE A 39 -5.86 -11.46 -1.71
CA PHE A 39 -5.55 -10.42 -0.73
C PHE A 39 -4.07 -10.00 -0.78
N ALA A 40 -3.16 -10.95 -0.99
CA ALA A 40 -1.74 -10.66 -1.16
C ALA A 40 -1.44 -9.86 -2.44
N LEU A 41 -2.12 -10.17 -3.55
CA LEU A 41 -1.99 -9.43 -4.81
C LEU A 41 -2.48 -7.99 -4.66
N ILE A 42 -3.64 -7.79 -4.04
CA ILE A 42 -4.20 -6.45 -3.80
C ILE A 42 -3.27 -5.66 -2.87
N ALA A 43 -2.85 -6.26 -1.75
CA ALA A 43 -1.91 -5.62 -0.84
C ALA A 43 -0.60 -5.19 -1.53
N THR A 44 -0.08 -6.02 -2.45
CA THR A 44 1.12 -5.68 -3.23
C THR A 44 0.92 -4.41 -4.06
N ILE A 45 -0.24 -4.28 -4.72
CA ILE A 45 -0.57 -3.06 -5.49
C ILE A 45 -0.64 -1.85 -4.56
N ASP A 46 -1.29 -1.97 -3.41
CA ASP A 46 -1.39 -0.88 -2.42
C ASP A 46 -0.01 -0.43 -1.94
N PHE A 47 0.89 -1.36 -1.60
CA PHE A 47 2.26 -1.02 -1.21
C PHE A 47 3.03 -0.34 -2.34
N VAL A 48 2.94 -0.83 -3.58
CA VAL A 48 3.60 -0.20 -4.74
C VAL A 48 3.12 1.23 -4.93
N VAL A 49 1.81 1.48 -4.82
CA VAL A 49 1.23 2.83 -4.93
C VAL A 49 1.71 3.71 -3.78
N ALA A 50 1.71 3.20 -2.54
CA ALA A 50 2.22 3.93 -1.39
C ALA A 50 3.69 4.33 -1.58
N PHE A 51 4.56 3.39 -1.98
CA PHE A 51 5.98 3.67 -2.26
C PHE A 51 6.16 4.69 -3.37
N ARG A 52 5.39 4.61 -4.46
CA ARG A 52 5.42 5.60 -5.54
C ARG A 52 5.05 6.98 -5.04
N LEU A 53 4.01 7.11 -4.20
CA LEU A 53 3.59 8.39 -3.64
C LEU A 53 4.61 8.98 -2.65
N PHE A 54 5.26 8.15 -1.83
CA PHE A 54 6.37 8.57 -0.98
C PHE A 54 7.57 9.08 -1.81
N GLY A 55 7.90 8.40 -2.90
CA GLY A 55 8.93 8.83 -3.85
C GLY A 55 8.60 10.17 -4.51
N VAL A 56 7.36 10.35 -4.97
CA VAL A 56 6.88 11.61 -5.56
C VAL A 56 6.95 12.77 -4.55
N HIS A 57 6.57 12.54 -3.29
CA HIS A 57 6.70 13.55 -2.24
C HIS A 57 8.16 13.95 -1.99
N SER A 58 9.07 12.96 -1.92
CA SER A 58 10.50 13.22 -1.74
C SER A 58 11.12 13.98 -2.93
N ALA A 59 10.73 13.62 -4.15
CA ALA A 59 11.17 14.31 -5.37
C ALA A 59 10.64 15.76 -5.45
N MET A 60 9.41 16.01 -4.99
CA MET A 60 8.85 17.36 -4.92
C MET A 60 9.50 18.22 -3.84
N LYS A 61 9.96 17.62 -2.73
CA LYS A 61 10.71 18.34 -1.69
C LYS A 61 12.05 18.84 -2.22
N ASN A 62 12.78 18.01 -2.99
CA ASN A 62 14.06 18.38 -3.59
C ASN A 62 13.98 19.47 -4.67
N LYS A 63 12.82 19.67 -5.31
CA LYS A 63 12.60 20.77 -6.28
C LYS A 63 12.22 22.11 -5.65
N LYS A 64 11.97 22.15 -4.34
CA LYS A 64 11.65 23.39 -3.63
C LYS A 64 12.90 24.05 -3.02
N ASP A 65 14.01 23.31 -2.94
CA ASP A 65 15.32 23.77 -2.46
C ASP A 65 16.33 24.02 -3.61
N GLN A 66 15.88 24.07 -4.87
CA GLN A 66 16.61 24.61 -6.02
C GLN A 66 15.87 25.82 -6.60
#